data_AF-A0A7X9KQ13-F1
#
_entry.id   AF-A0A7X9KQ13-F1
#
_cell.length_a   1.000
_cell.length_b   1.000
_cell.length_c   1.000
_cell.angle_alpha   90.00
_cell.angle_beta   90.00
_cell.angle_gamma   90.00
#
_symmetry.space_group_name_H-M   'P 1'
#
loop_
_entity.id
_entity.type
_entity.pdbx_description
1 polymer ?
#
loop_
_entity_poly.entity_id
_entity_poly.type
_entity_poly.pdbx_seq_one_letter_code
_entity_poly.pdbx_strand_id
1 'polypeptide(L)'
;AGFILSTVFQLAHTVEHTSFPEPIMPENDIENEWAMHQIATTANFATKNKLISWLVGGLNFQVEHHLFPKISHVHYPAISKIVKKTCDDFNVKYIEFKHMRDAIISHTLHLKKLGTV
;
A
#
# COMPACT_ATOMS: atom_id res chain seq x y z
N ALA A 1 1.19 18.27 12.02
CA ALA A 1 0.93 16.82 11.86
C ALA A 1 0.17 16.48 10.58
N GLY A 2 -0.93 17.18 10.25
CA GLY A 2 -1.82 16.81 9.13
C GLY A 2 -1.17 16.66 7.76
N PHE A 3 -0.25 17.55 7.37
CA PHE A 3 0.44 17.46 6.07
C PHE A 3 1.26 16.16 5.92
N ILE A 4 2.07 15.83 6.93
CA ILE A 4 2.91 14.62 6.93
C ILE A 4 2.03 13.38 6.86
N LEU A 5 0.97 13.32 7.69
CA LEU A 5 0.08 12.18 7.75
C LEU A 5 -0.67 11.99 6.42
N SER A 6 -1.19 13.08 5.84
CA SER A 6 -1.83 13.09 4.53
C SER A 6 -0.90 12.58 3.43
N THR A 7 0.35 13.05 3.40
CA THR A 7 1.33 12.54 2.43
C THR A 7 1.54 11.04 2.60
N VAL A 8 1.80 10.56 3.82
CA VAL A 8 2.07 9.14 4.09
C VAL A 8 0.93 8.23 3.63
N PHE A 9 -0.33 8.57 3.94
CA PHE A 9 -1.48 7.77 3.51
C PHE A 9 -1.71 7.83 2.00
N GLN A 10 -1.50 8.97 1.36
CA GLN A 10 -1.60 9.08 -0.09
C GLN A 10 -0.54 8.21 -0.79
N LEU A 11 0.69 8.18 -0.30
CA LEU A 11 1.74 7.32 -0.87
C LEU A 11 1.44 5.81 -0.72
N ALA A 12 0.55 5.43 0.19
CA ALA A 12 0.15 4.04 0.38
C ALA A 12 -1.05 3.61 -0.48
N HIS A 13 -1.88 4.55 -0.97
CA HIS A 13 -3.14 4.19 -1.65
C HIS A 13 -3.31 4.85 -3.02
N THR A 14 -2.83 6.08 -3.21
CA THR A 14 -3.04 6.87 -4.44
C THR A 14 -1.78 6.95 -5.28
N VAL A 15 -1.26 5.80 -5.68
CA VAL A 15 -0.04 5.63 -6.50
C VAL A 15 -0.36 4.79 -7.73
N GLU A 16 0.56 4.70 -8.67
CA GLU A 16 0.37 3.79 -9.80
C GLU A 16 0.33 2.34 -9.32
N HIS A 17 -0.36 1.50 -10.09
CA HIS A 17 -0.53 0.07 -9.88
C HIS A 17 -1.47 -0.35 -8.75
N THR A 18 -1.86 0.54 -7.84
CA THR A 18 -2.98 0.24 -6.94
C THR A 18 -4.28 0.16 -7.75
N SER A 19 -5.17 -0.72 -7.33
CA SER A 19 -6.47 -0.91 -7.95
C SER A 19 -7.54 -0.16 -7.18
N PHE A 20 -8.52 0.38 -7.89
CA PHE A 20 -9.74 0.96 -7.34
C PHE A 20 -10.91 0.19 -7.97
N PRO A 21 -11.26 -1.00 -7.45
CA PRO A 21 -12.30 -1.83 -8.03
C PRO A 21 -13.66 -1.13 -7.88
N GLU A 22 -14.42 -1.10 -8.97
CA GLU A 22 -15.80 -0.61 -8.99
C GLU A 22 -16.74 -1.71 -8.48
N PRO A 23 -17.83 -1.35 -7.78
CA PRO A 23 -18.80 -2.33 -7.32
C PRO A 23 -19.58 -2.95 -8.49
N ILE A 24 -19.90 -4.23 -8.35
CA ILE A 24 -20.81 -4.95 -9.24
C ILE A 24 -22.24 -4.52 -8.92
N MET A 25 -22.94 -4.04 -9.94
CA MET A 25 -24.33 -3.61 -9.85
C MET A 25 -25.29 -4.74 -10.27
N PRO A 26 -26.48 -4.85 -9.65
CA PRO A 26 -27.10 -3.92 -8.69
C PRO A 26 -26.76 -4.14 -7.20
N GLU A 27 -26.08 -5.23 -6.85
CA GLU A 27 -25.86 -5.64 -5.46
C GLU A 27 -24.90 -4.73 -4.68
N ASN A 28 -24.18 -3.85 -5.39
CA ASN A 28 -23.18 -2.93 -4.86
C ASN A 28 -22.06 -3.67 -4.10
N ASP A 29 -21.65 -4.82 -4.64
CA ASP A 29 -20.63 -5.68 -4.03
C ASP A 29 -19.29 -5.54 -4.76
N ILE A 30 -18.18 -5.51 -4.01
CA ILE A 30 -16.84 -5.53 -4.59
C ILE A 30 -16.36 -6.97 -4.54
N GLU A 31 -16.42 -7.68 -5.67
CA GLU A 31 -16.01 -9.08 -5.78
C GLU A 31 -14.49 -9.21 -5.62
N ASN A 32 -14.03 -9.38 -4.38
CA ASN A 32 -12.66 -9.74 -4.08
C ASN A 32 -12.54 -10.31 -2.66
N GLU A 33 -11.76 -11.37 -2.50
CA GLU A 33 -11.38 -11.85 -1.17
C GLU A 33 -10.70 -10.72 -0.40
N TRP A 34 -11.07 -10.52 0.88
CA TRP A 34 -10.63 -9.36 1.67
C TRP A 34 -9.11 -9.13 1.60
N ALA A 35 -8.31 -10.19 1.74
CA ALA A 35 -6.85 -10.08 1.71
C ALA A 35 -6.33 -9.65 0.34
N MET A 36 -6.94 -10.16 -0.74
CA MET A 36 -6.61 -9.77 -2.13
C MET A 36 -6.93 -8.31 -2.37
N HIS A 37 -8.06 -7.84 -1.85
CA HIS A 37 -8.41 -6.43 -1.89
C HIS A 37 -7.35 -5.57 -1.20
N GLN A 38 -6.96 -5.89 0.03
CA GLN A 38 -5.96 -5.11 0.77
C GLN A 38 -4.61 -5.06 0.04
N ILE A 39 -4.17 -6.17 -0.55
CA ILE A 39 -2.91 -6.22 -1.31
C ILE A 39 -3.01 -5.40 -2.61
N ALA A 40 -4.15 -5.47 -3.31
CA ALA A 40 -4.33 -4.79 -4.59
C ALA A 40 -4.51 -3.27 -4.47
N THR A 41 -5.09 -2.79 -3.36
CA THR A 41 -5.41 -1.36 -3.16
C THR A 41 -4.38 -0.62 -2.29
N THR A 42 -3.32 -1.30 -1.86
CA THR A 42 -2.32 -0.76 -0.94
C THR A 42 -0.90 -0.98 -1.46
N ALA A 43 -0.05 0.01 -1.23
CA ALA A 43 1.37 0.00 -1.54
C ALA A 43 2.21 0.23 -0.29
N ASN A 44 3.32 -0.49 -0.21
CA ASN A 44 4.38 -0.19 0.74
C ASN A 44 5.44 0.71 0.11
N PHE A 45 6.22 1.41 0.94
CA PHE A 45 7.31 2.24 0.45
C PHE A 45 8.48 2.31 1.42
N ALA A 46 9.70 2.45 0.92
CA ALA A 46 10.91 2.67 1.73
C ALA A 46 11.07 1.70 2.93
N THR A 47 10.57 0.47 2.82
CA THR A 47 10.49 -0.55 3.89
C THR A 47 11.86 -0.89 4.51
N LYS A 48 12.93 -0.72 3.74
CA LYS A 48 14.32 -0.96 4.20
C LYS A 48 14.98 0.27 4.83
N ASN A 49 14.33 1.43 4.81
CA ASN A 49 14.85 2.66 5.40
C ASN A 49 14.38 2.80 6.85
N LYS A 50 15.27 2.52 7.79
CA LYS A 50 14.98 2.57 9.23
C LYS A 50 14.63 3.98 9.72
N LEU A 51 15.24 5.02 9.16
CA LEU A 51 14.95 6.41 9.54
C LEU A 51 13.53 6.79 9.13
N ILE A 52 13.14 6.46 7.90
CA ILE A 52 11.76 6.69 7.42
C ILE A 52 10.77 5.87 8.23
N SER A 53 11.06 4.58 8.46
CA SER A 53 10.18 3.70 9.23
C SER A 53 9.96 4.20 10.65
N TRP A 54 11.00 4.75 11.29
CA TRP A 54 10.87 5.41 12.60
C TRP A 54 10.06 6.71 12.51
N LEU A 55 10.36 7.58 11.54
CA LEU A 55 9.70 8.88 11.37
C LEU A 55 8.19 8.74 11.15
N VAL A 56 7.77 7.73 10.37
CA VAL A 56 6.36 7.49 10.04
C VAL A 56 5.71 6.44 10.95
N GLY A 57 6.38 5.98 12.01
CA GLY A 57 5.82 5.03 12.96
C GLY A 57 5.43 3.68 12.35
N GLY A 58 6.14 3.23 11.31
CA GLY A 58 5.86 1.98 10.59
C GLY A 58 4.71 2.06 9.57
N LEU A 59 4.10 3.23 9.35
CA LEU A 59 3.04 3.44 8.35
C LEU A 59 3.50 3.29 6.88
N ASN A 60 4.75 2.94 6.65
CA ASN A 60 5.27 2.60 5.34
C ASN A 60 5.12 1.09 5.00
N PHE A 61 4.53 0.33 5.94
CA PHE A 61 4.12 -1.07 5.84
C PHE A 61 2.59 -1.18 5.95
N GLN A 62 1.86 -0.49 5.08
CA GLN A 62 0.39 -0.46 5.11
C GLN A 62 -0.25 -1.80 4.72
N VAL A 63 0.38 -2.55 3.81
CA VAL A 63 -0.11 -3.88 3.45
C VAL A 63 -0.19 -4.77 4.70
N GLU A 64 0.87 -4.80 5.51
CA GLU A 64 0.90 -5.59 6.75
C GLU A 64 0.00 -5.01 7.84
N HIS A 65 -0.13 -3.67 7.90
CA HIS A 65 -1.07 -3.02 8.82
C HIS A 65 -2.51 -3.48 8.56
N HIS A 66 -2.94 -3.54 7.30
CA HIS A 66 -4.27 -3.97 6.95
C HIS A 66 -4.47 -5.49 7.11
N LEU A 67 -3.49 -6.30 6.73
CA LEU A 67 -3.59 -7.76 6.86
C LEU A 67 -3.51 -8.24 8.33
N PHE A 68 -2.77 -7.53 9.18
CA PHE A 68 -2.51 -7.93 10.56
C PHE A 68 -2.67 -6.77 11.56
N PRO A 69 -3.86 -6.16 11.65
CA PRO A 69 -4.07 -4.92 12.42
C PRO A 69 -3.85 -5.08 13.93
N LYS A 70 -3.82 -6.32 14.43
CA LYS A 70 -3.60 -6.65 15.84
C LYS A 70 -2.12 -6.90 16.18
N ILE A 71 -1.22 -6.86 15.19
CA ILE A 71 0.21 -7.10 15.41
C ILE A 71 0.95 -5.76 15.45
N SER A 72 1.90 -5.61 16.39
CA SER A 72 2.72 -4.41 16.50
C SER A 72 3.60 -4.20 15.27
N HIS A 73 3.73 -2.93 14.85
CA HIS A 73 4.48 -2.54 13.66
C HIS A 73 5.97 -2.93 13.68
N VAL A 74 6.53 -3.19 14.87
CA VAL A 74 7.90 -3.69 15.02
C VAL A 74 8.12 -5.04 14.32
N HIS A 75 7.04 -5.80 14.09
CA HIS A 75 7.06 -7.10 13.42
C HIS A 75 6.82 -6.99 11.90
N TYR A 76 6.31 -5.86 11.40
CA TYR A 76 6.00 -5.69 9.98
C TYR A 76 7.18 -5.97 9.04
N PRO A 77 8.45 -5.60 9.36
CA PRO A 77 9.58 -5.94 8.47
C PRO A 77 9.85 -7.44 8.31
N ALA A 78 9.44 -8.26 9.29
CA ALA A 78 9.54 -9.71 9.19
C ALA A 78 8.33 -10.28 8.44
N ILE A 79 7.13 -9.78 8.77
CA ILE A 79 5.87 -10.19 8.15
C ILE A 79 5.85 -9.85 6.67
N SER A 80 6.35 -8.67 6.27
CA SER A 80 6.35 -8.24 4.87
C SER A 80 7.13 -9.18 3.95
N LYS A 81 8.18 -9.82 4.46
CA LYS A 81 8.93 -10.85 3.72
C LYS A 81 8.08 -12.10 3.49
N ILE A 82 7.29 -12.49 4.49
CA ILE A 82 6.39 -13.64 4.41
C ILE A 82 5.26 -13.31 3.43
N VAL A 83 4.59 -12.17 3.59
CA VAL A 83 3.50 -11.71 2.71
C VAL A 83 3.99 -11.62 1.28
N LYS A 84 5.14 -10.98 1.03
CA LYS A 84 5.70 -10.85 -0.31
C LYS A 84 6.00 -12.20 -0.94
N LYS A 85 6.60 -13.14 -0.19
CA LYS A 85 6.82 -14.51 -0.67
C LYS A 85 5.50 -15.21 -1.02
N THR A 86 4.49 -15.10 -0.15
CA THR A 86 3.18 -15.67 -0.42
C THR A 86 2.56 -15.06 -1.68
N CYS A 87 2.63 -13.74 -1.85
CA CYS A 87 2.18 -13.09 -3.06
C CYS A 87 2.88 -13.65 -4.31
N ASP A 88 4.21 -13.82 -4.26
CA ASP A 88 4.98 -14.43 -5.35
C ASP A 88 4.53 -15.89 -5.62
N ASP A 89 4.33 -16.70 -4.58
CA ASP A 89 3.89 -18.11 -4.70
C ASP A 89 2.50 -18.24 -5.36
N PHE A 90 1.62 -17.26 -5.16
CA PHE A 90 0.25 -17.23 -5.70
C PHE A 90 0.07 -16.28 -6.90
N ASN A 91 1.16 -15.76 -7.47
CA ASN A 91 1.16 -14.82 -8.59
C ASN A 91 0.30 -13.55 -8.35
N VAL A 92 0.33 -13.05 -7.12
CA VAL A 92 -0.31 -11.81 -6.68
C VAL A 92 0.70 -10.67 -6.69
N LYS A 93 0.34 -9.53 -7.26
CA LYS A 93 1.25 -8.38 -7.32
C LYS A 93 1.34 -7.69 -5.96
N TYR A 94 2.49 -7.81 -5.29
CA TYR A 94 2.81 -7.04 -4.10
C TYR A 94 3.44 -5.70 -4.47
N ILE A 95 2.76 -4.58 -4.17
CA ILE A 95 3.20 -3.24 -4.56
C ILE A 95 4.12 -2.66 -3.47
N GLU A 96 5.40 -2.47 -3.81
CA GLU A 96 6.41 -1.93 -2.90
C GLU A 96 7.38 -1.01 -3.64
N PHE A 97 7.45 0.25 -3.21
CA PHE A 97 8.43 1.21 -3.71
C PHE A 97 9.72 1.16 -2.89
N LYS A 98 10.87 1.00 -3.57
CA LYS A 98 12.17 0.91 -2.91
C LYS A 98 12.52 2.19 -2.14
N HIS A 99 12.24 3.35 -2.70
CA HIS A 99 12.48 4.65 -2.08
C HIS A 99 11.20 5.48 -1.98
N MET A 100 11.11 6.33 -0.95
CA MET A 100 9.96 7.23 -0.76
C MET A 100 9.76 8.18 -1.96
N ARG A 101 10.85 8.62 -2.59
CA ARG A 101 10.78 9.45 -3.81
C ARG A 101 10.06 8.74 -4.95
N ASP A 102 10.22 7.42 -5.07
CA ASP A 102 9.62 6.65 -6.15
C ASP A 102 8.10 6.61 -5.96
N ALA A 103 7.65 6.46 -4.70
CA ALA A 103 6.24 6.57 -4.35
C ALA A 103 5.67 7.99 -4.60
N ILE A 104 6.43 9.06 -4.29
CA ILE A 104 6.02 10.45 -4.55
C ILE A 104 5.87 10.72 -6.05
N ILE A 105 6.81 10.26 -6.85
CA ILE A 105 6.75 10.38 -8.31
C ILE A 105 5.52 9.64 -8.82
N SER A 106 5.32 8.40 -8.38
CA SER A 106 4.18 7.58 -8.78
C SER A 106 2.84 8.21 -8.40
N HIS A 107 2.73 8.76 -7.18
CA HIS A 107 1.56 9.52 -6.74
C HIS A 107 1.27 10.71 -7.65
N THR A 108 2.30 11.50 -7.97
CA THR A 108 2.16 12.69 -8.84
C THR A 108 1.73 12.31 -10.26
N LEU A 109 2.29 11.22 -10.81
CA LEU A 109 1.90 10.68 -12.11
C LEU A 109 0.46 10.17 -12.11
N HIS A 110 0.06 9.47 -11.05
CA HIS A 110 -1.30 8.99 -10.87
C HIS A 110 -2.31 10.15 -10.81
N LEU A 111 -2.02 11.19 -10.01
CA LEU A 111 -2.85 12.40 -9.96
C LEU A 111 -2.93 13.11 -11.32
N LYS A 112 -1.80 13.23 -12.04
CA LYS A 112 -1.80 13.80 -13.39
C LYS A 112 -2.71 13.00 -14.31
N LYS A 113 -2.64 11.67 -14.28
CA LYS A 113 -3.51 10.79 -15.09
C LYS A 113 -4.98 11.02 -14.76
N LEU A 114 -5.34 11.06 -13.47
CA LEU A 114 -6.72 11.32 -13.03
C LEU A 114 -7.24 12.71 -13.45
N GLY A 115 -6.38 13.74 -13.40
CA GLY A 115 -6.74 15.10 -13.81
C GLY A 115 -6.79 15.34 -15.32
N THR A 116 -6.39 14.35 -16.13
CA THR A 116 -6.49 14.40 -17.61
C THR A 116 -7.67 13.62 -18.17
N VAL A 117 -8.45 12.97 -17.30
CA VAL A 117 -9.70 12.27 -17.68
C VAL A 117 -10.87 13.24 -17.68
#